data_AF-A0A7G9GJ48-F1
#
_entry.id   AF-A0A7G9GJ48-F1
#
_cell.length_a   1.000
_cell.length_b   1.000
_cell.length_c   1.000
_cell.angle_alpha   90.00
_cell.angle_beta   90.00
_cell.angle_gamma   90.00
#
_symmetry.space_group_name_H-M   'P 1'
#
loop_
_entity.id
_entity.type
_entity.pdbx_description
1 polymer ?
#
loop_
_entity_poly.entity_id
_entity_poly.type
_entity_poly.pdbx_seq_one_letter_code
_entity_poly.pdbx_strand_id
1 'polypeptide(L)'
;MIKVIDVQGNYLHDTYERRAKGLVKKGRASYINECTICMGSASGKEPYMEQMTKEEMLKEIELMLKNQDYFKMALDTIEKIPTDMDKELVEQRITAVMNIVKEKETTNQKLIDLWTQMYQA
;
A
#
# COMPACT_ATOMS: atom_id res chain seq x y z
N MET A 1 6.61 18.52 16.20
CA MET A 1 7.87 18.49 15.41
C MET A 1 7.50 18.10 13.99
N ILE A 2 8.07 18.73 12.97
CA ILE A 2 7.71 18.54 11.56
C ILE A 2 8.87 17.87 10.83
N LYS A 3 8.64 16.74 10.19
CA LYS A 3 9.64 16.03 9.37
C LYS A 3 9.86 16.76 8.06
N VAL A 4 11.11 16.91 7.63
CA VAL A 4 11.48 17.49 6.33
C VAL A 4 12.02 16.38 5.45
N ILE A 5 11.44 16.21 4.28
CA ILE A 5 11.86 15.22 3.28
C ILE A 5 12.23 15.89 1.96
N ASP A 6 12.99 15.21 1.11
CA ASP A 6 13.25 15.65 -0.27
C ASP A 6 12.13 15.24 -1.25
N VAL A 7 12.28 15.61 -2.52
CA VAL A 7 11.33 15.27 -3.59
C VAL A 7 11.22 13.77 -3.89
N GLN A 8 12.19 12.96 -3.47
CA GLN A 8 12.20 11.50 -3.63
C GLN A 8 11.62 10.78 -2.40
N GLY A 9 11.23 11.54 -1.36
CA GLY A 9 10.70 11.02 -0.11
C GLY A 9 11.75 10.65 0.93
N ASN A 10 13.03 10.95 0.70
CA ASN A 10 14.08 10.68 1.66
C ASN A 10 14.03 11.67 2.81
N TYR A 11 14.17 11.16 4.02
CA TYR A 11 14.26 11.99 5.22
C TYR A 11 15.53 12.85 5.20
N LEU A 12 15.37 14.15 5.45
CA LEU A 12 16.47 15.09 5.57
C LEU A 12 16.77 15.42 7.02
N HIS A 13 15.80 16.04 7.72
CA HIS A 13 15.92 16.42 9.12
C HIS A 13 14.55 16.82 9.70
N ASP A 14 14.48 17.03 11.01
CA ASP A 14 13.29 17.59 11.66
C ASP A 14 13.35 19.12 11.71
N THR A 15 12.19 19.76 11.76
CA THR A 15 12.05 21.19 11.97
C THR A 15 10.88 21.50 12.91
N TYR A 16 10.76 22.77 13.30
CA TYR A 16 9.66 23.24 14.15
C TYR A 16 8.60 23.95 13.32
N GLU A 17 7.36 23.94 13.83
CA GLU A 17 6.16 24.35 13.10
C GLU A 17 6.25 25.77 12.52
N ARG A 18 6.78 26.74 13.30
CA ARG A 18 6.95 28.13 12.82
C ARG A 18 7.87 28.21 11.59
N ARG A 19 8.93 27.39 11.52
CA ARG A 19 9.84 27.36 10.37
C ARG A 19 9.21 26.64 9.19
N ALA A 20 8.52 25.52 9.41
CA ALA A 20 7.76 24.82 8.37
C ALA A 20 6.76 25.76 7.67
N LYS A 21 5.93 26.48 8.44
CA LYS A 21 4.99 27.49 7.91
C LYS A 21 5.70 28.56 7.09
N GLY A 22 6.86 29.03 7.55
CA GLY A 22 7.66 30.03 6.85
C GLY A 22 8.25 29.54 5.52
N LEU A 23 8.65 28.27 5.44
CA LEU A 23 9.14 27.65 4.21
C LEU A 23 8.02 27.48 3.19
N VAL A 24 6.85 27.02 3.63
CA VAL A 24 5.67 26.82 2.78
C VAL A 24 5.14 28.14 2.25
N LYS A 25 4.99 29.16 3.12
CA LYS A 25 4.54 30.51 2.72
C LYS A 25 5.47 31.15 1.68
N LYS A 26 6.76 30.82 1.70
CA LYS A 26 7.77 31.31 0.74
C LYS A 26 7.92 30.42 -0.50
N GLY A 27 7.08 29.39 -0.66
CA GLY A 27 7.10 28.47 -1.82
C GLY A 27 8.33 27.57 -1.90
N ARG A 28 9.07 27.40 -0.79
CA ARG A 28 10.28 26.57 -0.73
C ARG A 28 10.00 25.12 -0.34
N ALA A 29 8.80 24.85 0.16
CA ALA A 29 8.36 23.55 0.61
C ALA A 29 6.82 23.44 0.51
N SER A 30 6.29 22.21 0.60
CA SER A 30 4.85 21.92 0.65
C SER A 30 4.53 20.96 1.79
N TYR A 31 3.37 21.11 2.44
CA TYR A 31 2.89 20.14 3.42
C TYR A 31 2.43 18.87 2.70
N ILE A 32 2.91 17.71 3.17
CA ILE A 32 2.41 16.40 2.74
C ILE A 32 1.32 15.91 3.71
N ASN A 33 1.53 16.18 5.00
CA ASN A 33 0.57 15.94 6.06
C ASN A 33 0.82 16.92 7.21
N GLU A 34 0.04 16.81 8.28
CA GLU A 34 0.12 17.70 9.45
C GLU A 34 1.52 17.76 10.11
N CYS A 35 2.32 16.69 9.95
CA CYS A 35 3.62 16.54 10.59
C CYS A 35 4.80 16.45 9.61
N THR A 36 4.61 16.68 8.30
CA THR A 36 5.66 16.48 7.28
C THR A 36 5.61 17.52 6.16
N ILE A 37 6.77 18.07 5.80
CA ILE A 37 6.95 18.96 4.63
C ILE A 37 8.00 18.39 3.66
N CYS A 38 7.82 18.64 2.36
CA CYS A 38 8.76 18.29 1.30
C CYS A 38 9.52 19.52 0.78
N MET A 39 10.83 19.41 0.61
CA MET A 39 11.72 20.44 0.05
C MET A 39 11.84 20.27 -1.47
N GLY A 40 11.25 21.19 -2.21
CA GLY A 40 11.23 21.19 -3.68
C GLY A 40 10.36 22.35 -4.15
N SER A 41 10.86 23.13 -5.11
CA SER A 41 10.25 24.39 -5.54
C SER A 41 8.76 24.19 -5.87
N ALA A 42 7.91 25.00 -5.23
CA ALA A 42 6.53 25.18 -5.65
C ALA A 42 6.50 25.94 -6.99
N SER A 43 6.92 25.31 -8.08
CA SER A 43 6.53 25.73 -9.42
C SER A 43 5.10 25.27 -9.66
N GLY A 44 4.13 25.88 -8.97
CA GLY A 44 2.70 25.81 -9.28
C GLY A 44 2.05 24.43 -9.41
N LYS A 45 2.74 23.36 -9.02
CA LYS A 45 2.18 22.03 -8.94
C LYS A 45 2.03 21.76 -7.46
N GLU A 46 0.79 21.68 -7.01
CA GLU A 46 0.47 20.87 -5.83
C GLU A 46 1.29 19.57 -5.91
N PRO A 47 1.72 18.96 -4.80
CA PRO A 47 2.19 17.59 -4.86
C PRO A 47 0.99 16.76 -5.32
N TYR A 48 0.82 16.69 -6.64
CA TYR A 48 -0.05 15.78 -7.33
C TYR A 48 0.61 14.44 -6.98
N MET A 49 0.15 13.83 -5.88
CA MET A 49 -0.22 12.43 -5.97
C MET A 49 -0.99 12.39 -7.27
N GLU A 50 -0.34 11.98 -8.37
CA GLU A 50 -1.04 11.84 -9.64
C GLU A 50 -2.30 11.10 -9.28
N GLN A 51 -3.46 11.77 -9.40
CA GLN A 51 -4.73 11.11 -9.17
C GLN A 51 -4.75 10.07 -10.25
N MET A 52 -4.34 8.88 -9.86
CA MET A 52 -4.19 7.74 -10.74
C MET A 52 -5.51 7.66 -11.49
N THR A 53 -5.44 7.75 -12.80
CA THR A 53 -6.64 7.74 -13.63
C THR A 53 -7.41 6.45 -13.36
N LYS A 54 -8.73 6.45 -13.58
CA LYS A 54 -9.52 5.22 -13.43
C LYS A 54 -8.91 4.08 -14.25
N GLU A 55 -8.32 4.36 -15.42
CA GLU A 55 -7.58 3.40 -16.24
C GLU A 55 -6.29 2.88 -15.61
N GLU A 56 -5.49 3.73 -14.96
CA GLU A 56 -4.26 3.30 -14.27
C GLU A 56 -4.58 2.47 -13.02
N MET A 57 -5.61 2.85 -12.27
CA MET A 57 -6.11 2.04 -11.14
C MET A 57 -6.58 0.66 -11.61
N LEU A 58 -7.29 0.59 -12.74
CA LEU A 58 -7.72 -0.68 -13.32
C LEU A 58 -6.52 -1.57 -13.70
N LYS A 59 -5.48 -1.00 -14.31
CA LYS A 59 -4.26 -1.75 -14.69
C LYS A 59 -3.53 -2.31 -13.47
N GLU A 60 -3.38 -1.54 -12.40
CA GLU A 60 -2.77 -2.02 -11.16
C GLU A 60 -3.59 -3.14 -10.51
N ILE A 61 -4.93 -3.04 -10.55
CA ILE A 61 -5.82 -4.10 -10.08
C ILE A 61 -5.69 -5.35 -10.94
N GLU A 62 -5.64 -5.23 -12.28
CA GLU A 62 -5.39 -6.37 -13.17
C GLU A 62 -4.04 -7.03 -12.90
N LEU A 63 -3.00 -6.25 -12.59
CA LEU A 63 -1.68 -6.77 -12.23
C LEU A 63 -1.75 -7.57 -10.93
N MET A 64 -2.44 -7.06 -9.91
CA MET A 64 -2.69 -7.77 -8.65
C MET A 64 -3.52 -9.04 -8.83
N LEU A 65 -4.52 -9.01 -9.72
CA LEU A 65 -5.35 -10.17 -10.05
C LEU A 65 -4.57 -11.24 -10.82
N LYS A 66 -3.61 -10.85 -11.67
CA LYS A 66 -2.72 -11.79 -12.39
C LYS A 66 -1.68 -12.43 -11.48
N ASN A 67 -1.33 -11.79 -10.37
CA ASN A 67 -0.33 -12.29 -9.43
C ASN A 67 -0.86 -13.43 -8.53
N GLN A 68 -1.55 -14.40 -9.11
CA GLN A 68 -2.12 -15.58 -8.44
C GLN A 68 -1.12 -16.74 -8.33
N ASP A 69 0.00 -16.69 -9.06
CA ASP A 69 0.99 -17.76 -9.09
C ASP A 69 1.62 -18.04 -7.71
N TYR A 70 1.78 -17.00 -6.87
CA TYR A 70 2.28 -17.15 -5.50
C TYR A 70 1.39 -18.04 -4.63
N PHE A 71 0.06 -18.01 -4.83
CA PHE A 71 -0.86 -18.86 -4.07
C PHE A 71 -0.75 -20.30 -4.51
N LYS A 72 -0.64 -20.54 -5.82
CA LYS A 72 -0.44 -21.89 -6.34
C LYS A 72 0.85 -22.49 -5.79
N MET A 73 1.94 -21.72 -5.76
CA MET A 73 3.20 -22.16 -5.15
C MET A 73 3.09 -22.40 -3.64
N ALA A 74 2.38 -21.52 -2.89
CA ALA A 74 2.18 -21.70 -1.46
C ALA A 74 1.35 -22.96 -1.16
N LEU A 75 0.28 -23.21 -1.92
CA LEU A 75 -0.53 -24.43 -1.82
C LEU A 75 0.26 -25.67 -2.21
N ASP A 76 1.01 -25.63 -3.33
CA ASP A 76 1.92 -26.72 -3.75
C ASP A 76 2.94 -27.05 -2.66
N THR A 77 3.47 -26.02 -1.99
CA THR A 77 4.44 -26.20 -0.90
C THR A 77 3.80 -26.87 0.30
N ILE A 78 2.54 -26.53 0.61
CA ILE A 78 1.77 -27.13 1.70
C ILE A 78 1.36 -28.58 1.39
N GLU A 79 1.00 -28.88 0.13
CA GLU A 79 0.65 -30.22 -0.34
C GLU A 79 1.84 -31.19 -0.30
N LYS A 80 3.05 -30.68 -0.60
CA LYS A 80 4.30 -31.46 -0.58
C LYS A 80 4.83 -31.75 0.82
N ILE A 81 4.20 -31.26 1.89
CA ILE A 81 4.66 -31.54 3.25
C ILE A 81 4.22 -32.98 3.62
N PRO A 82 5.11 -33.86 4.09
CA PRO A 82 4.81 -35.28 4.30
C PRO A 82 3.59 -35.51 5.22
N THR A 83 2.70 -36.45 4.85
CA THR A 83 1.41 -36.74 5.53
C THR A 83 1.52 -37.79 6.64
N ASP A 84 2.70 -38.38 6.79
CA ASP A 84 3.13 -39.34 7.80
C ASP A 84 3.51 -38.69 9.15
N MET A 85 3.05 -37.47 9.38
CA MET A 85 3.36 -36.67 10.57
C MET A 85 2.23 -36.63 11.60
N ASP A 86 2.62 -36.25 12.83
CA ASP A 86 1.79 -36.07 14.01
C ASP A 86 0.47 -35.31 13.73
N LYS A 87 -0.61 -35.73 14.40
CA LYS A 87 -1.98 -35.24 14.19
C LYS A 87 -2.10 -33.74 14.43
N GLU A 88 -1.35 -33.22 15.40
CA GLU A 88 -1.27 -31.78 15.70
C GLU A 88 -0.73 -30.98 14.51
N LEU A 89 0.26 -31.52 13.80
CA LEU A 89 0.85 -30.85 12.64
C LEU A 89 -0.11 -30.84 11.44
N VAL A 90 -0.93 -31.88 11.28
CA VAL A 90 -1.99 -31.93 10.26
C VAL A 90 -3.05 -30.86 10.53
N GLU A 91 -3.47 -30.67 11.79
CA GLU A 91 -4.42 -29.63 12.17
C GLU A 91 -3.88 -28.21 11.96
N GLN A 92 -2.59 -27.98 12.26
CA GLN A 92 -1.92 -26.71 12.00
C GLN A 92 -1.92 -26.39 10.49
N ARG A 93 -1.73 -27.40 9.61
CA ARG A 93 -1.79 -27.20 8.15
C ARG A 93 -3.18 -26.85 7.65
N ILE A 94 -4.20 -27.59 8.10
CA ILE A 94 -5.60 -27.29 7.73
C ILE A 94 -5.93 -25.85 8.12
N THR A 95 -5.50 -25.45 9.32
CA THR A 95 -5.67 -24.07 9.81
C THR A 95 -4.93 -23.06 8.94
N ALA A 96 -3.67 -23.32 8.55
CA ALA A 96 -2.91 -22.45 7.67
C ALA A 96 -3.60 -22.25 6.31
N VAL A 97 -4.07 -23.33 5.68
CA VAL A 97 -4.79 -23.26 4.40
C VAL A 97 -6.10 -22.47 4.55
N MET A 98 -6.88 -22.73 5.60
CA MET A 98 -8.10 -21.97 5.88
C MET A 98 -7.83 -20.47 6.04
N ASN A 99 -6.76 -20.10 6.73
CA ASN A 99 -6.40 -18.70 6.93
C ASN A 99 -6.00 -18.02 5.63
N ILE A 100 -5.19 -18.68 4.78
CA ILE A 100 -4.81 -18.15 3.46
C ILE A 100 -6.06 -17.87 2.61
N VAL A 101 -7.02 -18.81 2.58
CA VAL A 101 -8.28 -18.64 1.83
C VAL A 101 -9.11 -17.48 2.41
N LYS A 102 -9.22 -17.38 3.73
CA LYS A 102 -9.97 -16.29 4.40
C LYS A 102 -9.36 -14.91 4.13
N GLU A 103 -8.05 -14.79 4.24
CA GLU A 103 -7.34 -13.53 3.96
C GLU A 103 -7.51 -13.14 2.49
N LYS A 104 -7.45 -14.12 1.58
CA LYS A 104 -7.65 -13.86 0.15
C LYS A 104 -9.07 -13.40 -0.17
N GLU A 105 -10.08 -14.05 0.39
CA GLU A 105 -11.47 -13.63 0.23
C GLU A 105 -11.67 -12.21 0.77
N THR A 106 -11.03 -11.88 1.89
CA THR A 106 -11.03 -10.52 2.43
C THR A 106 -10.44 -9.50 1.46
N THR A 107 -9.32 -9.82 0.81
CA THR A 107 -8.73 -8.95 -0.24
C THR A 107 -9.67 -8.81 -1.44
N ASN A 108 -10.32 -9.89 -1.88
CA ASN A 108 -11.26 -9.86 -3.00
C ASN A 108 -12.47 -8.96 -2.68
N GLN A 109 -13.02 -9.06 -1.47
CA GLN A 109 -14.13 -8.21 -1.04
C GLN A 109 -13.74 -6.72 -1.03
N LYS A 110 -12.54 -6.39 -0.52
CA LYS A 110 -12.02 -5.01 -0.57
C LYS A 110 -11.86 -4.48 -2.00
N LEU A 111 -11.49 -5.32 -2.96
CA LEU A 111 -11.41 -4.94 -4.38
C LEU A 111 -12.81 -4.68 -4.97
N ILE A 112 -13.80 -5.51 -4.63
CA ILE A 112 -15.20 -5.30 -5.03
C ILE A 112 -15.74 -3.97 -4.46
N ASP A 113 -15.43 -3.68 -3.19
CA ASP A 113 -15.81 -2.42 -2.56
C ASP A 113 -15.19 -1.22 -3.28
N LEU A 114 -13.90 -1.30 -3.61
CA LEU A 114 -13.20 -0.27 -4.37
C LEU A 114 -13.83 -0.05 -5.75
N TRP A 115 -14.13 -1.13 -6.48
CA TRP A 115 -14.81 -1.06 -7.78
C TRP A 115 -16.20 -0.42 -7.66
N THR A 116 -16.95 -0.77 -6.63
CA THR A 116 -18.28 -0.20 -6.36
C THR A 116 -18.18 1.31 -6.13
N GLN A 117 -17.20 1.76 -5.32
CA GLN A 117 -16.95 3.18 -5.08
C GLN A 117 -16.56 3.93 -6.36
N MET A 118 -15.73 3.33 -7.22
CA MET A 118 -15.29 3.94 -8.48
C MET A 118 -16.39 4.07 -9.53
N TYR A 119 -17.38 3.18 -9.51
CA TYR A 119 -18.54 3.21 -10.42
C TYR A 119 -19.64 4.18 -9.94
N GLN A 120 -19.80 4.34 -8.62
CA GLN A 120 -20.80 5.24 -8.02
C GLN A 120 -20.34 6.71 -7.95
N ALA A 121 -19.07 7.00 -8.27
CA ALA A 121 -18.47 8.34 -8.28
C ALA A 121 -18.20 8.86 -9.70
#